data_AF-A0A1I3RZ14-F1
#
_entry.id   AF-A0A1I3RZ14-F1
#
_cell.length_a   1.000
_cell.length_b   1.000
_cell.length_c   1.000
_cell.angle_alpha   90.00
_cell.angle_beta   90.00
_cell.angle_gamma   90.00
#
_symmetry.space_group_name_H-M   'P 1'
#
loop_
_entity.id
_entity.type
_entity.pdbx_description
1 polymer ?
#
loop_
_entity_poly.entity_id
_entity_poly.type
_entity_poly.pdbx_seq_one_letter_code
_entity_poly.pdbx_strand_id
1 'polypeptide(L)' 'MAWLISVISGAMETAWAIALRKTEGFSRPMPTAIFVTTLILSMAGLGYALKFILVGTAYAVWVGIGAAGTPAGGERV' A
#
# COMPACT_ATOMS: atom_id res chain seq x y z
N MET A 1 -16.24 9.83 -3.56
CA MET A 1 -14.80 10.18 -3.52
C MET A 1 -13.96 9.29 -2.60
N ALA A 2 -14.30 9.11 -1.32
CA ALA A 2 -13.49 8.34 -0.34
C ALA A 2 -13.19 6.87 -0.74
N TRP A 3 -14.12 6.20 -1.43
CA TRP A 3 -13.91 4.84 -1.93
C TRP A 3 -12.78 4.75 -2.97
N LEU A 4 -12.71 5.72 -3.89
CA LEU A 4 -11.65 5.77 -4.90
C LEU A 4 -10.27 5.99 -4.25
N ILE A 5 -10.23 6.82 -3.20
CA ILE A 5 -9.02 7.09 -2.42
C ILE A 5 -8.58 5.84 -1.65
N SER A 6 -9.54 5.08 -1.10
CA SER A 6 -9.25 3.79 -0.44
C SER A 6 -8.68 2.76 -1.42
N VAL A 7 -9.22 2.73 -2.65
CA VAL A 7 -8.74 1.82 -3.71
C VAL A 7 -7.34 2.20 -4.18
N ILE A 8 -7.09 3.48 -4.43
CA ILE A 8 -5.77 4.00 -4.84
C ILE A 8 -4.73 3.81 -3.71
N SER A 9 -5.13 4.02 -2.46
CA SER A 9 -4.30 3.79 -1.27
C SER A 9 -3.87 2.33 -1.15
N GLY A 10 -4.79 1.38 -1.39
CA GLY A 10 -4.50 -0.06 -1.42
C GLY A 10 -3.59 -0.44 -2.59
N ALA A 11 -3.76 0.15 -3.78
CA ALA A 11 -2.87 -0.13 -4.92
C ALA A 11 -1.44 0.37 -4.67
N MET A 12 -1.31 1.50 -3.98
CA MET A 12 -0.01 2.00 -3.52
C MET A 12 0.62 1.12 -2.45
N GLU A 13 -0.17 0.31 -1.73
CA GLU A 13 0.36 -0.66 -0.78
C GLU A 13 1.30 -1.65 -1.45
N THR A 14 0.82 -2.25 -2.54
CA THR A 14 1.60 -3.15 -3.38
C THR A 14 2.86 -2.46 -3.90
N ALA A 15 2.75 -1.20 -4.32
CA ALA A 15 3.89 -0.44 -4.86
C ALA A 15 5.00 -0.21 -3.81
N TRP A 16 4.67 0.17 -2.57
CA TRP A 16 5.69 0.31 -1.53
C TRP A 16 6.20 -1.06 -1.04
N ALA A 17 5.38 -2.11 -1.02
CA ALA A 17 5.82 -3.45 -0.66
C ALA A 17 6.86 -4.01 -1.65
N ILE A 18 6.64 -3.77 -2.96
CA ILE A 18 7.62 -4.10 -4.01
C ILE A 18 8.88 -3.23 -3.87
N ALA A 19 8.73 -1.93 -3.60
CA ALA A 19 9.85 -1.03 -3.39
C ALA A 19 10.71 -1.45 -2.19
N LEU A 20 10.08 -1.86 -1.08
CA LEU A 20 10.74 -2.37 0.12
C LEU A 20 11.57 -3.63 -0.18
N ARG A 21 11.04 -4.56 -0.97
CA ARG A 21 11.85 -5.72 -1.43
C ARG A 21 13.05 -5.29 -2.26
N LYS A 22 12.94 -4.20 -3.02
CA LYS A 22 14.04 -3.64 -3.83
C LYS A 22 15.04 -2.78 -3.05
N THR A 23 14.77 -2.42 -1.79
CA THR A 23 15.73 -1.62 -1.01
C THR A 23 16.93 -2.44 -0.50
N GLU A 24 16.88 -3.78 -0.56
CA GLU A 24 17.93 -4.69 -0.07
C GLU A 24 18.41 -4.29 1.34
N GLY A 25 17.48 -4.09 2.27
CA GLY A 25 17.81 -3.67 3.64
C GLY A 25 18.15 -2.19 3.78
N PHE A 26 17.49 -1.32 3.00
CA PHE A 26 17.71 0.14 2.95
C PHE A 26 19.06 0.59 2.36
N SER A 27 19.81 -0.31 1.73
CA SER A 27 21.14 0.00 1.20
C SER A 27 21.11 0.84 -0.09
N ARG A 28 19.95 0.94 -0.77
CA ARG A 28 19.78 1.74 -1.99
C ARG A 28 18.88 2.97 -1.74
N PRO A 29 19.39 4.21 -1.89
CA PRO A 29 18.62 5.42 -1.54
C PRO A 29 17.43 5.69 -2.46
N MET A 30 17.53 5.31 -3.74
CA MET A 30 16.48 5.54 -4.75
C MET A 30 15.20 4.72 -4.49
N PRO A 31 15.24 3.38 -4.31
CA PRO A 31 14.05 2.61 -3.92
C PRO A 31 13.56 2.93 -2.50
N THR A 32 14.45 3.36 -1.58
CA THR A 32 14.05 3.80 -0.24
C THR A 32 13.20 5.07 -0.28
N ALA A 33 13.56 6.05 -1.11
CA ALA A 33 12.76 7.26 -1.29
C ALA A 33 11.36 6.92 -1.84
N ILE A 34 11.28 6.04 -2.84
CA ILE A 34 10.01 5.57 -3.40
C ILE A 34 9.17 4.87 -2.32
N PHE A 35 9.77 3.96 -1.55
CA PHE A 35 9.10 3.29 -0.43
C PHE A 35 8.49 4.30 0.55
N VAL A 36 9.27 5.28 1.03
CA VAL A 36 8.79 6.27 2.02
C VAL A 36 7.68 7.15 1.44
N THR A 37 7.86 7.68 0.22
CA THR A 37 6.86 8.54 -0.41
C THR A 37 5.55 7.78 -0.63
N THR A 38 5.62 6.56 -1.16
CA THR A 38 4.44 5.74 -1.44
C THR A 38 3.77 5.24 -0.16
N LEU A 39 4.54 4.95 0.89
CA LEU A 39 4.02 4.58 2.21
C LEU A 39 3.24 5.73 2.85
N ILE A 40 3.81 6.93 2.92
CA ILE A 40 3.15 8.11 3.50
C ILE A 40 1.87 8.42 2.72
N LEU A 41 1.94 8.38 1.39
CA LEU A 41 0.81 8.70 0.54
C LEU A 41 -0.30 7.63 0.66
N SER A 42 0.06 6.34 0.86
CA SER A 42 -0.90 5.26 1.12
C SER A 42 -1.59 5.43 2.47
N MET A 43 -0.81 5.68 3.54
CA MET A 43 -1.33 5.92 4.88
C MET A 43 -2.20 7.18 4.97
N ALA A 44 -1.83 8.25 4.27
CA ALA A 44 -2.63 9.47 4.19
C ALA A 44 -3.97 9.24 3.46
N GLY A 45 -3.95 8.48 2.35
CA GLY A 45 -5.16 8.10 1.63
C GLY A 45 -6.10 7.25 2.47
N LEU A 46 -5.57 6.27 3.21
CA LEU A 46 -6.35 5.43 4.13
C LEU A 46 -6.94 6.29 5.26
N GLY A 47 -6.11 7.10 5.93
CA GLY A 47 -6.55 7.99 7.01
C GLY A 47 -7.65 8.97 6.56
N TYR A 48 -7.62 9.42 5.31
CA TYR A 48 -8.68 10.24 4.74
C TYR A 48 -9.95 9.42 4.47
N ALA A 49 -9.83 8.21 3.92
CA ALA A 49 -10.98 7.33 3.67
C ALA A 49 -11.72 6.94 4.96
N LEU A 50 -10.97 6.72 6.05
CA LEU A 50 -11.52 6.38 7.37
C LEU A 50 -12.35 7.50 8.00
N LYS A 51 -12.23 8.76 7.54
CA LYS A 51 -13.10 9.86 7.99
C LYS A 51 -14.53 9.76 7.43
N PHE A 52 -14.74 8.98 6.37
CA PHE A 52 -16.01 8.92 5.64
C PHE A 52 -16.62 7.52 5.57
N ILE A 53 -15.85 6.46 5.86
CA ILE A 53 -16.28 5.07 5.75
C ILE A 53 -15.98 4.33 7.06
N LEU A 54 -16.83 3.36 7.41
CA LEU A 54 -16.63 2.47 8.54
C LEU A 54 -15.25 1.79 8.45
N VAL A 55 -14.49 1.84 9.54
CA VAL A 55 -13.10 1.33 9.62
C VAL A 55 -12.98 -0.10 9.07
N GLY A 56 -13.90 -0.99 9.44
CA GLY A 56 -13.87 -2.39 8.99
C GLY A 56 -14.00 -2.55 7.48
N THR A 57 -14.88 -1.78 6.83
CA THR A 57 -15.07 -1.83 5.38
C THR A 57 -13.88 -1.25 4.62
N ALA A 58 -13.33 -0.14 5.11
CA ALA A 58 -12.15 0.48 4.51
C ALA A 58 -10.93 -0.46 4.59
N TYR A 59 -10.75 -1.14 5.73
CA TYR A 59 -9.65 -2.09 5.93
C TYR A 59 -9.79 -3.33 5.04
N ALA A 60 -11.00 -3.88 4.91
CA ALA A 60 -11.26 -5.03 4.04
C ALA A 60 -10.92 -4.75 2.58
N VAL A 61 -11.26 -3.55 2.08
CA VAL A 61 -10.91 -3.12 0.71
C VAL A 61 -9.42 -2.88 0.57
N TRP A 62 -8.80 -2.23 1.56
CA TRP A 62 -7.36 -1.93 1.56
C TRP A 62 -6.52 -3.21 1.49
N VAL A 63 -6.76 -4.17 2.41
CA VAL A 63 -6.09 -5.49 2.40
C VAL A 63 -6.42 -6.29 1.15
N GLY A 64 -7.67 -6.26 0.68
CA GLY A 64 -8.08 -6.99 -0.51
C GLY A 64 -7.31 -6.56 -1.76
N ILE A 65 -7.01 -5.27 -1.89
CA ILE A 65 -6.24 -4.73 -3.02
C ILE A 65 -4.75 -5.02 -2.87
N GLY A 66 -4.19 -4.88 -1.66
CA GLY A 66 -2.80 -5.27 -1.39
C GLY A 66 -2.54 -6.75 -1.72
N ALA A 67 -3.49 -7.61 -1.37
CA ALA A 67 -3.46 -9.03 -1.71
C ALA A 67 -3.59 -9.29 -3.22
N ALA A 68 -4.51 -8.60 -3.91
CA ALA A 68 -4.71 -8.76 -5.35
C ALA A 68 -3.54 -8.23 -6.20
N GLY A 69 -2.84 -7.19 -5.73
CA GLY A 69 -1.66 -6.65 -6.40
C GLY A 69 -0.39 -7.49 -6.18
N THR A 70 -0.39 -8.37 -5.18
CA THR A 70 0.73 -9.29 -4.96
C THR A 70 0.67 -10.40 -6.02
N PRO A 71 1.71 -10.56 -6.86
CA PRO A 71 1.73 -11.65 -7.84
C PRO A 71 1.58 -12.99 -7.09
N ALA A 72 0.67 -13.84 -7.55
CA ALA A 72 0.26 -15.10 -6.91
C ALA A 72 1.42 -16.08 -6.61
N GLY A 73 2.64 -15.80 -7.06
CA GLY A 73 3.87 -16.54 -6.76
C GLY A 73 4.59 -16.09 -5.49
N GLY A 74 3.86 -15.83 -4.40
CA GLY A 74 4.43 -15.73 -3.05
C GLY A 74 4.94 -17.09 -2.55
N GLU A 75 5.75 -17.77 -3.36
CA GLU A 75 6.39 -19.02 -3.00
C GLU A 75 7.77 -18.73 -2.38
N ARG A 76 7.97 -19.35 -1.22
CA ARG A 76 9.22 -19.56 -0.47
C ARG A 76 9.60 -18.46 0.51
N VAL A 77 8.90 -18.53 1.64
CA VAL A 77 9.53 -18.55 2.98
C VAL A 77 10.80 -19.39 3.03
#